data_AF-A0A2R7SYT3-F1
#
_entry.id   AF-A0A2R7SYT3-F1
#
_cell.length_a   1.000
_cell.length_b   1.000
_cell.length_c   1.000
_cell.angle_alpha   90.00
_cell.angle_beta   90.00
_cell.angle_gamma   90.00
#
_symmetry.space_group_name_H-M   'P 1'
#
loop_
_entity.id
_entity.type
_entity.pdbx_description
1 polymer ?
#
loop_
_entity_poly.entity_id
_entity_poly.type
_entity_poly.pdbx_seq_one_letter_code
_entity_poly.pdbx_strand_id
1 'polypeptide(L)'
;MAYTPEQAGQSLREFFDKIVKRENLSSDEVDELRARLLTSIESNPEVVKLVEQFYRDLPAEQSMERDILRSMLVPSPVGRSIVLQEANAIWEGKSEPKFAEMYETYFNLPNQAPQEVVVRALADLKKGAPTDERTAVARLNFIGTLEDPGIPDAANLKNDAIQLLNQLAEGQGSDLVRALAVQKLYRLSSPGEAANIAIAQLSKGAYPDLVRETLSSVTSGDVQLTPNLRTALTSAVKRPGASAAEKQQFSSVLGTNR
;
A
#
# COMPACT_ATOMS: atom_id res chain seq x y z
N MET A 1 2.57 -32.77 -2.97
CA MET A 1 3.87 -33.29 -2.51
C MET A 1 4.80 -32.12 -2.26
N ALA A 2 5.60 -32.16 -1.19
CA ALA A 2 6.62 -31.15 -0.92
C ALA A 2 7.74 -31.20 -1.99
N TYR A 3 8.32 -30.05 -2.29
CA TYR A 3 9.51 -29.90 -3.11
C TYR A 3 10.77 -30.25 -2.31
N THR A 4 11.75 -30.83 -2.99
CA THR A 4 13.15 -30.75 -2.56
C THR A 4 13.70 -29.34 -2.81
N PRO A 5 14.83 -28.93 -2.20
CA PRO A 5 15.44 -27.62 -2.48
C PRO A 5 15.68 -27.36 -3.97
N GLU A 6 16.22 -28.35 -4.69
CA GLU A 6 16.46 -28.25 -6.14
C GLU A 6 15.17 -28.00 -6.92
N GLN A 7 14.12 -28.76 -6.61
CA GLN A 7 12.82 -28.60 -7.26
C GLN A 7 12.19 -27.24 -6.93
N ALA A 8 12.25 -26.80 -5.68
CA ALA A 8 11.72 -25.50 -5.28
C ALA A 8 12.42 -24.36 -6.03
N GLY A 9 13.76 -24.39 -6.11
CA GLY A 9 14.52 -23.39 -6.84
C GLY A 9 14.28 -23.42 -8.34
N GLN A 10 14.14 -24.59 -8.95
CA GLN A 10 13.81 -24.72 -10.36
C GLN A 10 12.40 -24.19 -10.65
N SER A 11 11.39 -24.63 -9.89
CA SER A 11 10.00 -24.21 -10.09
C SER A 11 9.81 -22.70 -9.89
N LEU A 12 10.50 -22.08 -8.92
CA LEU A 12 10.49 -20.62 -8.76
C LEU A 12 11.10 -19.92 -9.98
N ARG A 13 12.28 -20.35 -10.45
CA ARG A 13 12.93 -19.76 -11.63
C ARG A 13 12.07 -19.90 -12.88
N GLU A 14 11.51 -21.07 -13.13
CA GLU A 14 10.63 -21.31 -14.29
C GLU A 14 9.36 -20.46 -14.22
N PHE A 15 8.76 -20.35 -13.04
CA PHE A 15 7.57 -19.52 -12.84
C PHE A 15 7.86 -18.03 -13.09
N PHE A 16 8.94 -17.50 -12.54
CA PHE A 16 9.31 -16.09 -12.76
C PHE A 16 9.80 -15.81 -14.18
N ASP A 17 10.46 -16.78 -14.84
CA ASP A 17 10.83 -16.67 -16.24
C ASP A 17 9.59 -16.56 -17.15
N LYS A 18 8.53 -17.33 -16.88
CA LYS A 18 7.23 -17.18 -17.57
C LYS A 18 6.64 -15.78 -17.39
N ILE A 19 6.69 -15.22 -16.17
CA ILE A 19 6.21 -13.85 -15.89
C ILE A 19 6.99 -12.83 -16.72
N VAL A 20 8.32 -12.90 -16.69
CA VAL A 20 9.20 -11.98 -17.41
C VAL A 20 8.96 -12.06 -18.92
N LYS A 21 8.72 -13.27 -19.45
CA LYS A 21 8.39 -13.51 -20.86
C LYS A 21 6.95 -13.16 -21.23
N ARG A 22 6.12 -12.73 -20.26
CA ARG A 22 4.69 -12.45 -20.41
C ARG A 22 3.91 -13.63 -20.98
N GLU A 23 4.34 -14.83 -20.61
CA GLU A 23 3.61 -16.05 -20.93
C GLU A 23 2.33 -16.12 -20.08
N ASN A 24 1.28 -16.72 -20.62
CA ASN A 24 0.04 -16.90 -19.88
C ASN A 24 0.27 -17.90 -18.74
N LEU A 25 0.05 -17.45 -17.51
CA LEU A 25 -0.03 -18.31 -16.32
C LEU A 25 -1.49 -18.63 -16.03
N SER A 26 -1.82 -19.91 -15.95
CA SER A 26 -3.14 -20.34 -15.51
C SER A 26 -3.29 -20.22 -13.99
N SER A 27 -4.53 -20.08 -13.50
CA SER A 27 -4.81 -20.08 -12.06
C SER A 27 -4.33 -21.38 -11.41
N ASP A 28 -4.51 -22.52 -12.09
CA ASP A 28 -4.13 -23.83 -11.59
C ASP A 28 -2.61 -23.96 -11.39
N GLU A 29 -1.81 -23.41 -12.32
CA GLU A 29 -0.34 -23.39 -12.18
C GLU A 29 0.11 -22.56 -10.97
N VAL A 30 -0.52 -21.40 -10.75
CA VAL A 30 -0.23 -20.51 -9.62
C VAL A 30 -0.60 -21.20 -8.30
N ASP A 31 -1.77 -21.82 -8.24
CA ASP A 31 -2.28 -22.49 -7.04
C ASP A 31 -1.48 -23.76 -6.71
N GLU A 32 -1.08 -24.55 -7.73
CA GLU A 32 -0.22 -25.71 -7.53
C GLU A 32 1.15 -25.30 -6.98
N LEU A 33 1.79 -24.30 -7.61
CA LEU A 33 3.08 -23.81 -7.15
C LEU A 33 2.99 -23.31 -5.72
N ARG A 34 1.99 -22.49 -5.41
CA ARG A 34 1.75 -21.96 -4.06
C ARG A 34 1.57 -23.09 -3.06
N ALA A 35 0.66 -24.03 -3.30
CA ALA A 35 0.36 -25.11 -2.35
C ALA A 35 1.61 -25.98 -2.07
N ARG A 36 2.37 -26.32 -3.13
CA ARG A 36 3.59 -27.10 -2.99
C ARG A 36 4.69 -26.31 -2.29
N LEU A 37 4.89 -25.05 -2.64
CA LEU A 37 5.89 -24.18 -2.01
C LEU A 37 5.62 -24.03 -0.51
N LEU A 38 4.38 -23.76 -0.11
CA LEU A 38 3.96 -23.64 1.29
C LEU A 38 4.20 -24.94 2.07
N THR A 39 3.79 -26.08 1.51
CA THR A 39 4.05 -27.40 2.12
C THR A 39 5.56 -27.64 2.32
N SER A 40 6.39 -27.13 1.41
CA SER A 40 7.83 -27.36 1.41
C SER A 40 8.55 -26.52 2.45
N ILE A 41 8.23 -25.23 2.55
CA ILE A 41 8.83 -24.34 3.56
C ILE A 41 8.42 -24.75 4.98
N GLU A 42 7.24 -25.34 5.16
CA GLU A 42 6.78 -25.84 6.46
C GLU A 42 7.49 -27.12 6.91
N SER A 43 8.03 -27.91 5.97
CA SER A 43 8.60 -29.22 6.26
C SER A 43 10.11 -29.31 6.08
N ASN A 44 10.75 -28.34 5.40
CA ASN A 44 12.16 -28.41 5.02
C ASN A 44 12.91 -27.08 5.20
N PRO A 45 13.82 -26.96 6.21
CA PRO A 45 14.63 -25.76 6.45
C PRO A 45 15.54 -25.36 5.28
N GLU A 46 16.01 -26.30 4.47
CA GLU A 46 16.85 -25.97 3.31
C GLU A 46 16.02 -25.33 2.19
N VAL A 47 14.75 -25.70 2.07
CA VAL A 47 13.82 -25.00 1.17
C VAL A 47 13.55 -23.58 1.71
N VAL A 48 13.40 -23.41 3.03
CA VAL A 48 13.24 -22.08 3.65
C VAL A 48 14.40 -21.15 3.26
N LYS A 49 15.65 -21.58 3.48
CA LYS A 49 16.85 -20.80 3.14
C LYS A 49 16.89 -20.43 1.65
N LEU A 50 16.54 -21.39 0.79
CA LEU A 50 16.52 -21.15 -0.65
C LEU A 50 15.47 -20.10 -1.04
N VAL A 51 14.26 -20.21 -0.49
CA VAL A 51 13.16 -19.27 -0.77
C VAL A 51 13.48 -17.88 -0.21
N GLU A 52 14.08 -17.81 0.97
CA GLU A 52 14.54 -16.56 1.56
C GLU A 52 15.59 -15.87 0.68
N GLN A 53 16.60 -16.62 0.23
CA GLN A 53 17.62 -16.09 -0.67
C GLN A 53 17.01 -15.65 -2.01
N PHE A 54 16.12 -16.47 -2.59
CA PHE A 54 15.44 -16.13 -3.83
C PHE A 54 14.64 -14.82 -3.70
N TYR A 55 13.88 -14.66 -2.61
CA TYR A 55 13.10 -13.45 -2.36
C TYR A 55 13.99 -12.21 -2.21
N ARG A 56 15.13 -12.34 -1.50
CA ARG A 56 16.11 -11.26 -1.31
C ARG A 56 16.80 -10.84 -2.61
N ASP A 57 17.03 -11.79 -3.50
CA ASP A 57 17.73 -11.56 -4.78
C ASP A 57 16.83 -10.93 -5.86
N LEU A 58 15.51 -10.88 -5.65
CA LEU A 58 14.60 -10.18 -6.56
C LEU A 58 14.89 -8.66 -6.53
N PRO A 59 15.25 -8.04 -7.68
CA PRO A 59 15.52 -6.62 -7.77
C PRO A 59 14.35 -5.74 -7.30
N ALA A 60 14.66 -4.55 -6.80
CA ALA A 60 13.68 -3.57 -6.33
C ALA A 60 12.68 -3.17 -7.42
N GLU A 61 13.14 -3.11 -8.68
CA GLU A 61 12.38 -2.73 -9.86
C GLU A 61 11.36 -3.79 -10.27
N GLN A 62 11.49 -5.02 -9.77
CA GLN A 62 10.57 -6.13 -9.99
C GLN A 62 9.45 -6.15 -8.94
N SER A 63 8.75 -5.02 -8.77
CA SER A 63 7.73 -4.87 -7.73
C SER A 63 6.59 -5.87 -7.88
N MET A 64 6.18 -6.16 -9.12
CA MET A 64 5.11 -7.11 -9.42
C MET A 64 5.51 -8.54 -9.02
N GLU A 65 6.72 -8.96 -9.36
CA GLU A 65 7.25 -10.27 -9.04
C GLU A 65 7.38 -10.48 -7.53
N ARG A 66 7.88 -9.46 -6.84
CA ARG A 66 7.98 -9.44 -5.37
C ARG A 66 6.61 -9.53 -4.72
N ASP A 67 5.61 -8.82 -5.23
CA ASP A 67 4.22 -8.88 -4.74
C ASP A 67 3.59 -10.26 -4.97
N ILE A 68 3.84 -10.87 -6.14
CA ILE A 68 3.37 -12.23 -6.43
C ILE A 68 3.98 -13.23 -5.46
N LEU A 69 5.31 -13.25 -5.29
CA LEU A 69 5.96 -14.18 -4.37
C LEU A 69 5.49 -13.95 -2.92
N ARG A 70 5.38 -12.68 -2.50
CA ARG A 70 4.83 -12.33 -1.18
C ARG A 70 3.44 -12.91 -1.00
N SER A 71 2.54 -12.73 -1.98
CA SER A 71 1.16 -13.24 -1.92
C SER A 71 1.09 -14.77 -1.79
N MET A 72 2.05 -15.49 -2.39
CA MET A 72 2.16 -16.94 -2.26
C MET A 72 2.64 -17.37 -0.86
N LEU A 73 3.53 -16.60 -0.23
CA LEU A 73 4.18 -16.94 1.04
C LEU A 73 3.37 -16.54 2.29
N VAL A 74 2.75 -15.37 2.30
CA VAL A 74 1.99 -14.80 3.44
C VAL A 74 0.94 -15.74 4.05
N PRO A 75 0.27 -16.64 3.31
CA PRO A 75 -0.69 -17.58 3.90
C PRO A 75 -0.10 -18.49 5.00
N SER A 76 1.19 -18.84 4.94
CA SER A 76 1.85 -19.71 5.94
C SER A 76 2.64 -18.90 6.98
N PRO A 77 2.67 -19.31 8.27
CA PRO A 77 3.52 -18.69 9.29
C PRO A 77 5.01 -18.65 8.90
N VAL A 78 5.53 -19.72 8.29
CA VAL A 78 6.94 -19.76 7.85
C VAL A 78 7.16 -18.78 6.70
N GLY A 79 6.22 -18.71 5.76
CA GLY A 79 6.30 -17.76 4.65
C GLY A 79 6.24 -16.30 5.12
N ARG A 80 5.42 -15.98 6.13
CA ARG A 80 5.43 -14.65 6.77
C ARG A 80 6.78 -14.35 7.41
N SER A 81 7.39 -15.32 8.09
CA SER A 81 8.72 -15.15 8.70
C SER A 81 9.79 -14.81 7.66
N ILE A 82 9.77 -15.47 6.50
CA ILE A 82 10.71 -15.20 5.40
C ILE A 82 10.59 -13.73 4.94
N VAL A 83 9.36 -13.29 4.69
CA VAL A 83 9.08 -11.92 4.22
C VAL A 83 9.46 -10.88 5.29
N LEU A 84 9.18 -11.14 6.58
CA LEU A 84 9.54 -10.23 7.67
C LEU A 84 11.05 -10.13 7.91
N GLN A 85 11.79 -11.22 7.74
CA GLN A 85 13.24 -11.25 7.97
C GLN A 85 13.98 -10.28 7.04
N GLU A 86 13.55 -10.15 5.78
CA GLU A 86 14.12 -9.16 4.87
C GLU A 86 13.83 -7.73 5.33
N ALA A 87 12.58 -7.42 5.69
CA ALA A 87 12.21 -6.08 6.17
C ALA A 87 13.00 -5.69 7.43
N ASN A 88 13.13 -6.63 8.38
CA ASN A 88 13.93 -6.44 9.58
C ASN A 88 15.42 -6.25 9.26
N ALA A 89 15.98 -7.02 8.32
CA ALA A 89 17.37 -6.86 7.90
C ALA A 89 17.64 -5.52 7.21
N ILE A 90 16.70 -5.02 6.40
CA ILE A 90 16.77 -3.68 5.78
C ILE A 90 16.79 -2.61 6.87
N TRP A 91 15.93 -2.74 7.88
CA TRP A 91 15.84 -1.83 9.02
C TRP A 91 17.14 -1.83 9.85
N GLU A 92 17.59 -3.00 10.30
CA GLU A 92 18.80 -3.17 11.11
C GLU A 92 20.06 -2.69 10.37
N GLY A 93 20.16 -3.01 9.08
CA GLY A 93 21.24 -2.57 8.21
C GLY A 93 21.16 -1.11 7.79
N LYS A 94 20.09 -0.38 8.15
CA LYS A 94 19.83 1.01 7.74
C LYS A 94 20.01 1.24 6.24
N SER A 95 19.57 0.28 5.43
CA SER A 95 19.70 0.33 3.98
C SER A 95 18.64 1.27 3.39
N GLU A 96 18.83 2.58 3.54
CA GLU A 96 17.87 3.61 3.10
C GLU A 96 17.37 3.44 1.66
N PRO A 97 18.21 3.03 0.68
CA PRO A 97 17.73 2.77 -0.69
C PRO A 97 16.66 1.67 -0.81
N LYS A 98 16.51 0.82 0.21
CA LYS A 98 15.56 -0.30 0.27
C LYS A 98 14.35 -0.05 1.20
N PHE A 99 14.20 1.18 1.68
CA PHE A 99 13.15 1.48 2.66
C PHE A 99 11.74 1.36 2.06
N ALA A 100 11.56 1.63 0.76
CA ALA A 100 10.27 1.44 0.11
C ALA A 100 9.78 -0.01 0.25
N GLU A 101 10.65 -0.98 -0.03
CA GLU A 101 10.38 -2.41 0.03
C GLU A 101 10.08 -2.87 1.46
N MET A 102 10.82 -2.33 2.42
CA MET A 102 10.57 -2.57 3.85
C MET A 102 9.16 -2.08 4.25
N TYR A 103 8.80 -0.84 3.89
CA TYR A 103 7.48 -0.29 4.20
C TYR A 103 6.35 -1.04 3.47
N GLU A 104 6.54 -1.40 2.20
CA GLU A 104 5.61 -2.24 1.44
C GLU A 104 5.39 -3.60 2.12
N THR A 105 6.44 -4.22 2.64
CA THR A 105 6.34 -5.48 3.37
C THR A 105 5.56 -5.31 4.68
N TYR A 106 5.87 -4.29 5.49
CA TYR A 106 5.14 -4.07 6.75
C TYR A 106 3.69 -3.65 6.53
N PHE A 107 3.39 -2.91 5.47
CA PHE A 107 2.03 -2.59 5.08
C PHE A 107 1.19 -3.86 4.80
N ASN A 108 1.78 -4.84 4.12
CA ASN A 108 1.12 -6.11 3.79
C ASN A 108 1.08 -7.10 4.97
N LEU A 109 1.80 -6.82 6.06
CA LEU A 109 1.88 -7.63 7.27
C LEU A 109 1.57 -6.75 8.50
N PRO A 110 0.31 -6.34 8.69
CA PRO A 110 -0.06 -5.40 9.74
C PRO A 110 0.32 -5.94 11.13
N ASN A 111 0.64 -5.02 12.03
CA ASN A 111 1.07 -5.29 13.41
C ASN A 111 2.40 -6.07 13.56
N GLN A 112 3.19 -6.22 12.49
CA GLN A 112 4.51 -6.86 12.53
C GLN A 112 5.69 -5.87 12.55
N ALA A 113 5.44 -4.59 12.30
CA ALA A 113 6.48 -3.57 12.27
C ALA A 113 6.89 -3.14 13.69
N PRO A 114 8.21 -2.97 13.96
CA PRO A 114 8.66 -2.32 15.18
C PRO A 114 8.14 -0.89 15.29
N GLN A 115 7.84 -0.42 16.50
CA GLN A 115 7.31 0.93 16.72
C GLN A 115 8.27 2.02 16.21
N GLU A 116 9.58 1.79 16.31
CA GLU A 116 10.61 2.70 15.83
C GLU A 116 10.55 2.90 14.31
N VAL A 117 10.10 1.89 13.56
CA VAL A 117 9.90 1.98 12.10
C VAL A 117 8.74 2.93 11.78
N VAL A 118 7.65 2.87 12.56
CA VAL A 118 6.49 3.77 12.46
C VAL A 118 6.90 5.20 12.77
N VAL A 119 7.60 5.42 13.89
CA VAL A 119 8.11 6.74 14.30
C VAL A 119 9.05 7.30 13.23
N ARG A 120 9.93 6.46 12.67
CA ARG A 120 10.84 6.88 11.60
C ARG A 120 10.09 7.25 10.32
N ALA A 121 9.07 6.49 9.92
CA ALA A 121 8.26 6.79 8.74
C ALA A 121 7.60 8.18 8.86
N LEU A 122 7.02 8.48 10.03
CA LEU A 122 6.44 9.79 10.34
C LEU A 122 7.49 10.91 10.29
N ALA A 123 8.65 10.68 10.92
CA ALA A 123 9.72 11.67 10.96
C ALA A 123 10.31 11.98 9.58
N ASP A 124 10.47 10.97 8.73
CA ASP A 124 11.04 11.12 7.39
C ASP A 124 10.09 11.87 6.44
N LEU A 125 8.79 11.58 6.52
CA LEU A 125 7.77 12.36 5.79
C LEU A 125 7.75 13.81 6.26
N LYS A 126 7.87 14.07 7.57
CA LYS A 126 7.88 15.43 8.13
C LYS A 126 9.08 16.25 7.66
N LYS A 127 10.24 15.62 7.50
CA LYS A 127 11.46 16.30 7.04
C LYS A 127 11.37 16.80 5.61
N GLY A 128 10.37 16.36 4.83
CA GLY A 128 10.26 16.70 3.42
C GLY A 128 11.51 16.32 2.64
N ALA A 129 12.22 15.27 3.08
CA ALA A 129 13.43 14.83 2.43
C ALA A 129 13.13 14.56 0.95
N PRO A 130 14.04 14.90 0.01
CA PRO A 130 13.89 14.52 -1.38
C PRO A 130 13.98 12.99 -1.47
N THR A 131 12.85 12.35 -1.23
CA THR A 131 12.64 10.94 -1.48
C THR A 131 11.90 10.80 -2.78
N ASP A 132 12.28 9.79 -3.54
CA ASP A 132 11.53 9.39 -4.72
C ASP A 132 10.06 9.14 -4.36
N GLU A 133 9.19 9.34 -5.34
CA GLU A 133 7.73 9.23 -5.16
C GLU A 133 7.32 7.86 -4.63
N ARG A 134 8.00 6.78 -5.03
CA ARG A 134 7.71 5.42 -4.56
C ARG A 134 7.95 5.29 -3.06
N THR A 135 9.09 5.74 -2.55
CA THR A 135 9.36 5.70 -1.10
C THR A 135 8.35 6.52 -0.31
N ALA A 136 7.95 7.69 -0.81
CA ALA A 136 6.92 8.52 -0.17
C ALA A 136 5.55 7.81 -0.13
N VAL A 137 5.14 7.20 -1.24
CA VAL A 137 3.90 6.40 -1.34
C VAL A 137 3.94 5.20 -0.41
N ALA A 138 5.05 4.45 -0.38
CA ALA A 138 5.24 3.30 0.50
C ALA A 138 5.12 3.69 1.99
N ARG A 139 5.76 4.80 2.40
CA ARG A 139 5.64 5.35 3.76
C ARG A 139 4.21 5.74 4.10
N LEU A 140 3.51 6.43 3.19
CA LEU A 140 2.12 6.85 3.40
C LEU A 140 1.18 5.66 3.53
N ASN A 141 1.36 4.62 2.71
CA ASN A 141 0.60 3.38 2.83
C ASN A 141 0.88 2.68 4.14
N PHE A 142 2.15 2.57 4.54
CA PHE A 142 2.53 1.98 5.81
C PHE A 142 1.95 2.74 7.01
N ILE A 143 1.97 4.08 7.03
CA ILE A 143 1.32 4.87 8.10
C ILE A 143 -0.19 4.63 8.15
N GLY A 144 -0.81 4.28 7.02
CA GLY A 144 -2.21 3.84 6.97
C GLY A 144 -2.51 2.63 7.87
N THR A 145 -1.51 1.82 8.25
CA THR A 145 -1.74 0.72 9.20
C THR A 145 -2.02 1.20 10.63
N LEU A 146 -1.82 2.49 10.95
CA LEU A 146 -2.27 3.11 12.20
C LEU A 146 -3.81 3.11 12.36
N GLU A 147 -4.55 2.76 11.30
CA GLU A 147 -5.98 2.47 11.36
C GLU A 147 -6.29 1.23 12.21
N ASP A 148 -5.34 0.29 12.36
CA ASP A 148 -5.52 -0.95 13.12
C ASP A 148 -5.26 -0.73 14.63
N PRO A 149 -6.21 -1.08 15.52
CA PRO A 149 -6.07 -0.88 16.98
C PRO A 149 -4.94 -1.67 17.66
N GLY A 150 -4.22 -2.53 16.95
CA GLY A 150 -3.15 -3.38 17.49
C GLY A 150 -1.83 -2.69 17.85
N ILE A 151 -1.68 -1.38 17.62
CA ILE A 151 -0.40 -0.66 17.76
C ILE A 151 -0.28 0.02 19.14
N PRO A 152 0.77 -0.26 19.94
CA PRO A 152 1.05 0.48 21.18
C PRO A 152 1.20 1.99 20.92
N ASP A 153 0.59 2.83 21.76
CA ASP A 153 0.59 4.30 21.61
C ASP A 153 -0.07 4.83 20.31
N ALA A 154 -0.95 4.03 19.69
CA ALA A 154 -1.63 4.39 18.45
C ALA A 154 -2.34 5.75 18.51
N ALA A 155 -2.87 6.18 19.66
CA ALA A 155 -3.58 7.45 19.79
C ALA A 155 -2.66 8.68 19.56
N ASN A 156 -1.46 8.69 20.15
CA ASN A 156 -0.51 9.79 19.95
C ASN A 156 0.07 9.75 18.53
N LEU A 157 0.44 8.55 18.06
CA LEU A 157 0.93 8.36 16.69
C LEU A 157 -0.12 8.77 15.64
N LYS A 158 -1.41 8.52 15.91
CA LYS A 158 -2.51 8.94 15.04
C LYS A 158 -2.66 10.46 14.99
N ASN A 159 -2.52 11.15 16.12
CA ASN A 159 -2.56 12.62 16.15
C ASN A 159 -1.38 13.22 15.36
N ASP A 160 -0.17 12.69 15.54
CA ASP A 160 1.02 13.12 14.79
C ASP A 160 0.86 12.82 13.28
N ALA A 161 0.33 11.65 12.93
CA ALA A 161 0.01 11.29 11.56
C ALA A 161 -1.00 12.24 10.93
N ILE A 162 -2.10 12.59 11.62
CA ILE A 162 -3.10 13.55 11.12
C ILE A 162 -2.47 14.92 10.86
N GLN A 163 -1.64 15.44 11.77
CA GLN A 163 -0.97 16.73 11.57
C GLN A 163 -0.05 16.69 10.34
N LEU A 164 0.75 15.63 10.22
CA LEU A 164 1.64 15.42 9.10
C LEU A 164 0.88 15.27 7.77
N LEU A 165 -0.19 14.49 7.73
CA LEU A 165 -0.97 14.27 6.51
C LEU A 165 -1.65 15.57 6.05
N ASN A 166 -2.10 16.42 6.98
CA ASN A 166 -2.59 17.75 6.64
C ASN A 166 -1.49 18.62 5.99
N GLN A 167 -0.27 18.60 6.54
CA GLN A 167 0.87 19.31 5.96
C GLN A 167 1.21 18.79 4.55
N LEU A 168 1.19 17.47 4.35
CA LEU A 168 1.46 16.88 3.04
C LEU A 168 0.37 17.21 2.03
N ALA A 169 -0.91 17.15 2.40
CA ALA A 169 -2.03 17.51 1.53
C ALA A 169 -1.94 18.97 1.03
N GLU A 170 -1.46 19.87 1.89
CA GLU A 170 -1.30 21.30 1.61
C GLU A 170 0.04 21.67 0.96
N GLY A 171 0.99 20.74 0.91
CA GLY A 171 2.33 20.97 0.37
C GLY A 171 2.38 21.16 -1.15
N GLN A 172 3.55 21.53 -1.66
CA GLN A 172 3.85 21.71 -3.09
C GLN A 172 4.44 20.45 -3.77
N GLY A 173 4.32 19.28 -3.12
CA GLY A 173 4.83 18.01 -3.62
C GLY A 173 3.97 17.41 -4.74
N SER A 174 4.29 16.17 -5.13
CA SER A 174 3.53 15.40 -6.13
C SER A 174 2.03 15.37 -5.81
N ASP A 175 1.18 15.62 -6.80
CA ASP A 175 -0.28 15.51 -6.68
C ASP A 175 -0.72 14.12 -6.23
N LEU A 176 0.01 13.06 -6.61
CA LEU A 176 -0.25 11.69 -6.15
C LEU A 176 -0.03 11.57 -4.64
N VAL A 177 1.10 12.06 -4.13
CA VAL A 177 1.45 12.03 -2.70
C VAL A 177 0.44 12.85 -1.88
N ARG A 178 0.03 14.01 -2.42
CA ARG A 178 -0.98 14.87 -1.79
C ARG A 178 -2.35 14.20 -1.75
N ALA A 179 -2.81 13.61 -2.85
CA ALA A 179 -4.08 12.89 -2.91
C ALA A 179 -4.06 11.67 -1.97
N LEU A 180 -2.95 10.93 -1.92
CA LEU A 180 -2.78 9.81 -1.02
C LEU A 180 -2.80 10.25 0.46
N ALA A 181 -2.17 11.38 0.79
CA ALA A 181 -2.24 11.93 2.14
C ALA A 181 -3.69 12.29 2.54
N VAL A 182 -4.46 12.85 1.61
CA VAL A 182 -5.89 13.14 1.82
C VAL A 182 -6.71 11.85 1.98
N GLN A 183 -6.44 10.80 1.21
CA GLN A 183 -7.07 9.49 1.41
C GLN A 183 -6.86 8.97 2.83
N LYS A 184 -5.62 9.02 3.34
CA LYS A 184 -5.32 8.53 4.69
C LYS A 184 -6.01 9.39 5.75
N LEU A 185 -6.14 10.71 5.54
CA LEU A 185 -6.93 11.57 6.43
C LEU A 185 -8.39 11.13 6.51
N TYR A 186 -9.01 10.77 5.38
CA TYR A 186 -10.39 10.30 5.38
C TYR A 186 -10.56 9.06 6.24
N ARG A 187 -9.68 8.06 6.08
CA ARG A 187 -9.76 6.80 6.81
C ARG A 187 -9.44 6.92 8.30
N LEU A 188 -8.61 7.89 8.68
CA LEU A 188 -8.31 8.17 10.08
C LEU A 188 -9.41 8.98 10.78
N SER A 189 -10.33 9.58 10.04
CA SER A 189 -11.44 10.40 10.53
C SER A 189 -12.78 9.66 10.51
N SER A 190 -13.79 10.19 11.22
CA SER A 190 -15.16 9.70 11.01
C SER A 190 -15.68 10.11 9.62
N PRO A 191 -16.63 9.39 9.00
CA PRO A 191 -17.12 9.71 7.65
C PRO A 191 -17.66 11.15 7.49
N GLY A 192 -18.26 11.70 8.55
CA GLY A 192 -18.74 13.09 8.55
C GLY A 192 -17.61 14.12 8.63
N GLU A 193 -16.59 13.87 9.44
CA GLU A 193 -15.38 14.71 9.48
C GLU A 193 -14.60 14.62 8.17
N ALA A 194 -14.47 13.41 7.61
CA ALA A 194 -13.83 13.17 6.32
C ALA A 194 -14.53 13.97 5.19
N ALA A 195 -15.87 14.10 5.23
CA ALA A 195 -16.61 14.94 4.30
C ALA A 195 -16.23 16.43 4.43
N ASN A 196 -16.03 16.94 5.65
CA ASN A 196 -15.57 18.30 5.87
C ASN A 196 -14.13 18.53 5.37
N ILE A 197 -13.24 17.56 5.60
CA ILE A 197 -11.88 17.58 5.05
C ILE A 197 -11.93 17.61 3.52
N ALA A 198 -12.76 16.77 2.89
CA ALA A 198 -12.91 16.72 1.45
C ALA A 198 -13.37 18.07 0.87
N ILE A 199 -14.36 18.71 1.47
CA ILE A 199 -14.84 20.04 1.05
C ILE A 199 -13.69 21.07 1.15
N ALA A 200 -12.96 21.08 2.27
CA ALA A 200 -11.87 22.02 2.50
C ALA A 200 -10.69 21.82 1.54
N GLN A 201 -10.40 20.57 1.11
CA GLN A 201 -9.34 20.30 0.14
C GLN A 201 -9.78 20.66 -1.28
N LEU A 202 -11.01 20.30 -1.69
CA LEU A 202 -11.54 20.64 -3.00
C LEU A 202 -11.65 22.16 -3.23
N SER A 203 -11.92 22.95 -2.18
CA SER A 203 -11.98 24.40 -2.28
C SER A 203 -10.62 25.06 -2.48
N LYS A 204 -9.52 24.42 -2.04
CA LYS A 204 -8.14 24.87 -2.27
C LYS A 204 -7.64 24.56 -3.68
N GLY A 205 -8.24 23.57 -4.34
CA GLY A 205 -7.95 23.22 -5.74
C GLY A 205 -8.34 21.79 -6.06
N ALA A 206 -9.26 21.61 -7.01
CA ALA A 206 -9.71 20.30 -7.46
C ALA A 206 -8.81 19.79 -8.61
N TYR A 207 -7.77 19.02 -8.30
CA TYR A 207 -6.94 18.33 -9.30
C TYR A 207 -7.41 16.87 -9.50
N PRO A 208 -7.07 16.22 -10.63
CA PRO A 208 -7.64 14.92 -11.00
C PRO A 208 -7.50 13.81 -9.96
N ASP A 209 -6.34 13.70 -9.31
CA ASP A 209 -6.10 12.65 -8.32
C ASP A 209 -6.94 12.84 -7.07
N LEU A 210 -7.02 14.06 -6.54
CA LEU A 210 -7.88 14.39 -5.40
C LEU A 210 -9.35 14.07 -5.70
N VAL A 211 -9.86 14.47 -6.87
CA VAL A 211 -11.27 14.26 -7.20
C VAL A 211 -11.59 12.78 -7.33
N ARG A 212 -10.75 12.01 -8.03
CA ARG A 212 -10.93 10.55 -8.14
C ARG A 212 -10.89 9.87 -6.78
N GLU A 213 -9.94 10.25 -5.93
CA GLU A 213 -9.79 9.69 -4.60
C GLU A 213 -11.00 10.00 -3.70
N THR A 214 -11.47 11.25 -3.68
CA THR A 214 -12.67 11.63 -2.93
C THR A 214 -13.90 10.84 -3.42
N LEU A 215 -14.07 10.67 -4.73
CA LEU A 215 -15.18 9.89 -5.29
C LEU A 215 -15.13 8.41 -4.92
N SER A 216 -13.92 7.82 -4.94
CA SER A 216 -13.69 6.43 -4.51
C SER A 216 -13.97 6.27 -3.02
N SER A 217 -13.51 7.20 -2.19
CA SER A 217 -13.72 7.21 -0.75
C SER A 217 -15.19 7.42 -0.36
N VAL A 218 -15.98 8.13 -1.18
CA VAL A 218 -17.43 8.19 -1.00
C VAL A 218 -18.09 6.84 -1.34
N THR A 219 -17.59 6.15 -2.36
CA THR A 219 -18.12 4.84 -2.77
C THR A 219 -17.81 3.74 -1.75
N SER A 220 -16.63 3.77 -1.11
CA SER A 220 -16.25 2.84 -0.05
C SER A 220 -16.96 3.11 1.28
N GLY A 221 -17.50 4.31 1.47
CA GLY A 221 -18.12 4.75 2.74
C GLY A 221 -17.16 5.43 3.72
N ASP A 222 -15.87 5.57 3.35
CA ASP A 222 -14.87 6.31 4.13
C ASP A 222 -15.24 7.81 4.25
N VAL A 223 -15.97 8.34 3.26
CA VAL A 223 -16.44 9.73 3.22
C VAL A 223 -17.95 9.77 3.07
N GLN A 224 -18.64 10.45 3.99
CA GLN A 224 -20.09 10.64 3.90
C GLN A 224 -20.45 11.63 2.79
N LEU A 225 -21.32 11.23 1.86
CA LEU A 225 -21.84 12.15 0.83
C LEU A 225 -22.88 13.12 1.39
N THR A 226 -22.41 14.21 2.01
CA THR A 226 -23.28 15.30 2.48
C THR A 226 -23.76 16.18 1.32
N PRO A 227 -24.84 16.97 1.49
CA PRO A 227 -25.28 17.94 0.47
C PRO A 227 -24.20 18.95 0.08
N ASN A 228 -23.39 19.40 1.05
CA ASN A 228 -22.29 20.33 0.81
C ASN A 228 -21.17 19.66 0.00
N LEU A 229 -20.80 18.42 0.34
CA LEU A 229 -19.81 17.66 -0.42
C LEU A 229 -20.29 17.38 -1.85
N ARG A 230 -21.58 17.03 -2.03
CA ARG A 230 -22.18 16.86 -3.35
C ARG A 230 -22.03 18.11 -4.21
N THR A 231 -22.23 19.29 -3.61
CA THR A 231 -22.08 20.58 -4.29
C THR A 231 -20.62 20.83 -4.67
N ALA A 232 -19.68 20.59 -3.74
CA ALA A 232 -18.25 20.73 -3.99
C ALA A 232 -17.78 19.80 -5.12
N LEU A 233 -18.17 18.52 -5.09
CA LEU A 233 -17.87 17.53 -6.14
C LEU A 233 -18.47 17.90 -7.49
N THR A 234 -19.71 18.43 -7.50
CA THR A 234 -20.34 18.90 -8.74
C THR A 234 -19.50 20.00 -9.40
N SER A 235 -19.02 20.97 -8.62
CA SER A 235 -18.14 22.02 -9.11
C SER A 235 -16.80 21.45 -9.58
N ALA A 236 -16.23 20.51 -8.81
CA ALA A 236 -14.96 19.87 -9.13
C ALA A 236 -15.00 19.10 -10.46
N VAL A 237 -16.05 18.32 -10.76
CA VAL A 237 -16.15 17.57 -12.03
C VAL A 237 -16.57 18.42 -13.23
N LYS A 238 -17.06 19.64 -12.99
CA LYS A 238 -17.38 20.63 -14.03
C LYS A 238 -16.21 21.55 -14.38
N ARG A 239 -15.09 21.48 -13.65
CA ARG A 239 -13.90 22.29 -13.93
C ARG A 239 -13.37 22.06 -15.36
N PRO A 240 -12.71 23.05 -15.96
CA PRO A 240 -11.98 22.85 -17.22
C PRO A 240 -10.94 21.74 -17.08
N GLY A 241 -10.92 20.80 -18.03
CA GLY A 241 -9.99 19.67 -18.01
C GLY A 241 -10.43 18.44 -17.19
N ALA A 242 -11.61 18.45 -16.56
CA ALA A 242 -12.16 17.24 -15.95
C ALA A 242 -12.40 16.13 -16.97
N SER A 243 -11.87 14.95 -16.69
CA SER A 243 -11.95 13.77 -17.55
C SER A 243 -13.37 13.20 -17.63
N ALA A 244 -13.65 12.42 -18.67
CA ALA A 244 -14.89 11.67 -18.80
C ALA A 244 -15.06 10.65 -17.65
N ALA A 245 -13.96 10.03 -17.22
CA ALA A 245 -13.94 9.06 -16.13
C ALA A 245 -14.42 9.67 -14.80
N GLU A 246 -13.93 10.87 -14.44
CA GLU A 246 -14.37 11.57 -13.22
C GLU A 246 -15.88 11.88 -13.26
N LYS A 247 -16.39 12.33 -14.41
CA LYS A 247 -17.81 12.65 -14.59
C LYS A 247 -18.69 11.39 -14.49
N GLN A 248 -18.21 10.28 -15.04
CA GLN A 248 -18.89 8.99 -14.96
C GLN A 248 -18.92 8.47 -13.52
N GLN A 249 -17.77 8.48 -12.83
CA GLN A 249 -17.68 8.04 -11.43
C GLN A 249 -18.56 8.89 -10.52
N PHE A 250 -18.60 10.22 -10.72
CA PHE A 250 -19.51 11.09 -9.99
C PHE A 250 -20.97 10.76 -10.24
N SER A 251 -21.36 10.49 -11.49
CA SER A 251 -22.72 10.05 -11.83
C SER A 251 -23.09 8.75 -11.13
N SER A 252 -22.16 7.80 -11.05
CA SER A 252 -22.34 6.54 -10.30
C SER A 252 -22.57 6.79 -8.82
N VAL A 253 -21.76 7.65 -8.18
CA VAL A 253 -21.90 8.05 -6.76
C VAL A 253 -23.26 8.69 -6.46
N LEU A 254 -23.81 9.46 -7.40
CA LEU A 254 -25.15 10.03 -7.25
C LEU A 254 -26.27 8.99 -7.44
N GLY A 255 -26.01 7.93 -8.20
CA GLY A 255 -26.98 6.87 -8.52
C GLY A 255 -27.15 5.81 -7.42
N THR A 256 -26.19 5.68 -6.49
CA THR A 256 -26.19 4.65 -5.42
C THR A 256 -27.09 4.95 -4.21
N ASN A 257 -27.83 6.07 -4.21
CA ASN A 257 -28.79 6.42 -3.15
C ASN A 257 -30.26 6.25 -3.60
N ARG A 258 -30.58 5.16 -4.31
CA ARG A 258 -31.98 4.76 -4.56
C ARG A 258 -32.36 3.56 -3.72
#